data_AF-A0A967Z881-F1
#
_entry.id   AF-A0A967Z881-F1
#
_cell.length_a   1.000
_cell.length_b   1.000
_cell.length_c   1.000
_cell.angle_alpha   90.00
_cell.angle_beta   90.00
_cell.angle_gamma   90.00
#
_symmetry.space_group_name_H-M   'P 1'
#
loop_
_entity.id
_entity.type
_entity.pdbx_description
1 polymer ?
#
loop_
_entity_poly.entity_id
_entity_poly.type
_entity_poly.pdbx_seq_one_letter_code
_entity_poly.pdbx_strand_id
1 'polypeptide(L)'
;MAVRFLIRWSTFCVVLISTAFCRAVMGAQVRGELKKWHKVTLTFDGPKTSETAEPNPFLYYRLNVRFTHAKTGKSYLVPGYYAADGDAANTSAEAGNKWRVHFAPSQTGVWKYEVSFRKGDKVAVAGGANAGQSAGFMDGKTGKLKIGPTDKTGRDMRAKGLLQYVGKHHLRFAETGEYFLKCGADAPENFLAYKDFDGDFKTDGHKDNFIKDWAPHIKDWKPGDPTWQNGKGKGIIGAVNYLAAQGMNVFSFLPMNIGGDDRNVFPYLNYDERERIDCSRMDQWEIVFDHGNNMGMYLHFKTLETENEMILDNGNLGPHRKLYYRELIARFSHHLALNWNLGEEINNASHDQKVAWANYFWTTDPYQHHIVIHNGANHYDLLGSASKLTGFSLQTNKPDFSRVHSQTKNYIDRSVAAGKPWVVACDEPGDATHGLITDAEDPTRDNARKNALWGNIMAGGAGIEWYFGYKHPHSDLTCQDYRTRQKVWDQCRYALEFFKKYEIPFWDMKCGDELTANTDDYVLYKPDEVYL
;
A
#
# COMPACT_ATOMS: atom_id res chain seq x y z
N MET A 1 46.03 58.65 -11.21
CA MET A 1 46.52 57.47 -10.45
C MET A 1 45.29 56.67 -10.02
N ALA A 2 45.19 55.41 -10.49
CA ALA A 2 44.20 54.37 -10.17
C ALA A 2 42.70 54.64 -10.44
N VAL A 3 42.21 54.13 -11.57
CA VAL A 3 40.80 53.88 -11.90
C VAL A 3 40.37 52.56 -11.23
N ARG A 4 39.24 52.56 -10.53
CA ARG A 4 38.64 51.38 -9.88
C ARG A 4 37.90 50.52 -10.91
N PHE A 5 38.28 49.25 -11.04
CA PHE A 5 37.51 48.23 -11.77
C PHE A 5 36.49 47.55 -10.84
N LEU A 6 35.23 47.56 -11.24
CA LEU A 6 34.14 46.77 -10.68
C LEU A 6 34.11 45.40 -11.38
N ILE A 7 34.33 44.32 -10.65
CA ILE A 7 34.12 42.94 -11.14
C ILE A 7 32.77 42.47 -10.59
N ARG A 8 31.77 42.34 -11.46
CA ARG A 8 30.50 41.64 -11.19
C ARG A 8 30.73 40.15 -11.37
N TRP A 9 30.46 39.36 -10.33
CA TRP A 9 30.34 37.91 -10.42
C TRP A 9 28.91 37.56 -10.83
N SER A 10 28.74 37.04 -12.04
CA SER A 10 27.46 36.48 -12.51
C SER A 10 27.42 34.99 -12.19
N THR A 11 26.62 34.59 -11.20
CA THR A 11 26.36 33.19 -10.88
C THR A 11 25.41 32.61 -11.94
N PHE A 12 25.92 31.68 -12.76
CA PHE A 12 25.13 30.98 -13.76
C PHE A 12 24.40 29.80 -13.09
N CYS A 13 23.09 29.93 -12.87
CA CYS A 13 22.24 28.80 -12.47
C CYS A 13 22.04 27.87 -13.67
N VAL A 14 22.67 26.69 -13.64
CA VAL A 14 22.41 25.61 -14.60
C VAL A 14 21.12 24.91 -14.17
N VAL A 15 20.03 25.17 -14.90
CA VAL A 15 18.78 24.40 -14.78
C VAL A 15 18.99 23.07 -15.51
N LEU A 16 19.09 21.98 -14.73
CA LEU A 16 19.05 20.62 -15.27
C LEU A 16 17.61 20.27 -15.65
N ILE A 17 17.27 20.51 -16.91
CA ILE A 17 16.02 20.02 -17.51
C ILE A 17 16.18 18.52 -17.73
N SER A 18 15.51 17.69 -16.92
CA SER A 18 15.39 16.25 -17.18
C SER A 18 14.48 16.04 -18.38
N THR A 19 15.05 15.97 -19.58
CA THR A 19 14.30 15.64 -20.80
C THR A 19 13.82 14.20 -20.74
N ALA A 20 12.52 14.00 -20.53
CA ALA A 20 11.87 12.72 -20.76
C ALA A 20 11.96 12.39 -22.26
N PHE A 21 12.81 11.43 -22.63
CA PHE A 21 12.91 10.95 -24.00
C PHE A 21 11.65 10.16 -24.37
N CYS A 22 10.72 10.78 -25.10
CA CYS A 22 9.61 10.08 -25.74
C CYS A 22 10.10 9.51 -27.09
N ARG A 23 10.50 8.24 -27.13
CA ARG A 23 10.67 7.53 -28.40
C ARG A 23 9.35 6.83 -28.74
N ALA A 24 8.64 7.34 -29.74
CA ALA A 24 7.60 6.58 -30.43
C ALA A 24 8.29 5.51 -31.28
N VAL A 25 8.52 4.33 -30.69
CA VAL A 25 8.81 3.12 -31.46
C VAL A 25 7.46 2.55 -31.90
N MET A 26 7.37 1.90 -33.06
CA MET A 26 6.25 1.01 -33.37
C MET A 26 6.14 -0.05 -32.24
N GLY A 27 5.34 0.23 -31.20
CA GLY A 27 5.46 -0.42 -29.89
C GLY A 27 4.73 0.34 -28.78
N ALA A 28 5.04 0.03 -27.51
CA ALA A 28 4.50 0.75 -26.35
C ALA A 28 5.17 2.13 -26.22
N GLN A 29 4.42 3.14 -25.75
CA GLN A 29 5.03 4.32 -25.16
C GLN A 29 5.57 3.94 -23.78
N VAL A 30 6.87 4.10 -23.58
CA VAL A 30 7.54 3.80 -22.29
C VAL A 30 7.78 5.10 -21.53
N ARG A 31 7.36 5.16 -20.27
CA ARG A 31 7.58 6.28 -19.34
C ARG A 31 8.21 5.79 -18.03
N GLY A 32 8.79 6.71 -17.28
CA GLY A 32 9.51 6.44 -16.03
C GLY A 32 11.02 6.30 -16.21
N GLU A 33 11.75 6.32 -15.10
CA GLU A 33 13.19 6.09 -15.10
C GLU A 33 13.45 4.60 -15.35
N LEU A 34 14.22 4.25 -16.40
CA LEU A 34 14.57 2.85 -16.71
C LEU A 34 15.65 2.32 -15.76
N LYS A 35 15.31 2.19 -14.48
CA LYS A 35 16.20 1.79 -13.40
C LYS A 35 15.56 0.69 -12.56
N LYS A 36 16.41 -0.17 -11.98
CA LYS A 36 16.01 -1.24 -11.08
C LYS A 36 15.17 -0.66 -9.94
N TRP A 37 14.05 -1.30 -9.61
CA TRP A 37 13.06 -0.89 -8.61
C TRP A 37 12.21 0.34 -8.93
N HIS A 38 12.39 0.99 -10.09
CA HIS A 38 11.56 2.14 -10.45
C HIS A 38 10.33 1.68 -11.21
N LYS A 39 9.20 2.37 -11.04
CA LYS A 39 8.01 2.17 -11.87
C LYS A 39 8.33 2.50 -13.33
N VAL A 40 8.23 1.50 -14.20
CA VAL A 40 8.29 1.63 -15.65
C VAL A 40 6.88 1.44 -16.20
N THR A 41 6.33 2.47 -16.84
CA THR A 41 4.97 2.43 -17.40
C THR A 41 5.03 2.17 -18.89
N LEU A 42 4.32 1.14 -19.34
CA LEU A 42 4.08 0.89 -20.76
C LEU A 42 2.63 1.27 -21.07
N THR A 43 2.46 2.19 -22.01
CA THR A 43 1.15 2.60 -22.53
C THR A 43 1.00 2.15 -23.98
N PHE A 44 -0.14 1.54 -24.30
CA PHE A 44 -0.48 1.07 -25.63
C PHE A 44 -1.74 1.76 -26.14
N ASP A 45 -1.79 2.00 -27.45
CA ASP A 45 -3.05 2.28 -28.15
C ASP A 45 -3.80 0.97 -28.34
N GLY A 46 -5.03 0.93 -27.84
CA GLY A 46 -5.97 -0.18 -27.98
C GLY A 46 -7.31 0.29 -28.56
N PRO A 47 -8.39 -0.47 -28.36
CA PRO A 47 -9.72 -0.06 -28.77
C PRO A 47 -10.13 1.22 -28.04
N LYS A 48 -10.80 2.13 -28.76
CA LYS A 48 -11.46 3.28 -28.16
C LYS A 48 -12.69 2.80 -27.39
N THR A 49 -12.81 3.18 -26.13
CA THR A 49 -13.90 2.78 -25.23
C THR A 49 -14.12 3.88 -24.19
N SER A 50 -14.97 3.64 -23.20
CA SER A 50 -15.25 4.52 -22.06
C SER A 50 -15.64 3.70 -20.85
N GLU A 51 -15.56 4.31 -19.67
CA GLU A 51 -15.95 3.70 -18.40
C GLU A 51 -17.37 3.11 -18.43
N THR A 52 -18.25 3.72 -19.22
CA THR A 52 -19.67 3.35 -19.42
C THR A 52 -19.95 2.59 -20.72
N ALA A 53 -18.93 2.27 -21.52
CA ALA A 53 -19.12 1.64 -22.82
C ALA A 53 -19.69 0.22 -22.71
N GLU A 54 -20.36 -0.20 -23.79
CA GLU A 54 -20.69 -1.59 -24.08
C GLU A 54 -19.90 -2.09 -25.29
N PRO A 55 -19.18 -3.22 -25.18
CA PRO A 55 -19.04 -4.06 -23.99
C PRO A 55 -18.22 -3.37 -22.87
N ASN A 56 -18.53 -3.68 -21.60
CA ASN A 56 -17.79 -3.17 -20.43
C ASN A 56 -16.27 -3.42 -20.58
N PRO A 57 -15.42 -2.38 -20.68
CA PRO A 57 -14.00 -2.56 -20.98
C PRO A 57 -13.22 -3.26 -19.86
N PHE A 58 -13.68 -3.16 -18.61
CA PHE A 58 -13.01 -3.71 -17.43
C PHE A 58 -13.17 -5.24 -17.33
N LEU A 59 -14.28 -5.78 -17.84
CA LEU A 59 -14.55 -7.22 -17.87
C LEU A 59 -14.24 -7.85 -19.23
N TYR A 60 -14.50 -7.12 -20.32
CA TYR A 60 -14.44 -7.65 -21.68
C TYR A 60 -13.04 -7.72 -22.27
N TYR A 61 -12.09 -6.93 -21.77
CA TYR A 61 -10.70 -6.95 -22.22
C TYR A 61 -9.76 -7.39 -21.10
N ARG A 62 -8.69 -8.11 -21.48
CA ARG A 62 -7.61 -8.48 -20.56
C ARG A 62 -6.26 -8.18 -21.18
N LEU A 63 -5.56 -7.20 -20.62
CA LEU A 63 -4.15 -6.95 -20.88
C LEU A 63 -3.29 -7.66 -19.84
N ASN A 64 -2.33 -8.45 -20.29
CA ASN A 64 -1.22 -8.96 -19.48
C ASN A 64 0.08 -8.76 -20.27
N VAL A 65 1.16 -8.39 -19.59
CA VAL A 65 2.48 -8.28 -20.21
C VAL A 65 3.46 -9.14 -19.45
N ARG A 66 4.08 -10.08 -20.17
CA ARG A 66 5.16 -10.90 -19.63
C ARG A 66 6.47 -10.16 -19.81
N PHE A 67 7.18 -9.91 -18.73
CA PHE A 67 8.55 -9.42 -18.74
C PHE A 67 9.49 -10.57 -18.42
N THR A 68 10.58 -10.70 -19.17
CA THR A 68 11.60 -11.73 -18.94
C THR A 68 13.00 -11.13 -19.05
N HIS A 69 13.78 -11.26 -17.98
CA HIS A 69 15.16 -10.80 -17.97
C HIS A 69 16.02 -11.68 -18.88
N ALA A 70 16.70 -11.07 -19.86
CA ALA A 70 17.34 -11.79 -20.95
C ALA A 70 18.50 -12.70 -20.51
N LYS A 71 19.16 -12.37 -19.38
CA LYS A 71 20.31 -13.14 -18.88
C LYS A 71 19.93 -14.22 -17.87
N THR A 72 18.99 -13.92 -16.96
CA THR A 72 18.67 -14.81 -15.82
C THR A 72 17.40 -15.64 -16.06
N GLY A 73 16.59 -15.28 -17.04
CA GLY A 73 15.28 -15.91 -17.27
C GLY A 73 14.21 -15.52 -16.25
N LYS A 74 14.52 -14.67 -15.26
CA LYS A 74 13.53 -14.20 -14.28
C LYS A 74 12.35 -13.56 -15.01
N SER A 75 11.12 -13.98 -14.67
CA SER A 75 9.92 -13.52 -15.37
C SER A 75 8.86 -13.01 -14.41
N TYR A 76 8.12 -12.00 -14.89
CA TYR A 76 6.91 -11.46 -14.27
C TYR A 76 5.78 -11.47 -15.28
N LEU A 77 4.58 -11.84 -14.86
CA LEU A 77 3.36 -11.67 -15.66
C LEU A 77 2.54 -10.57 -15.01
N VAL A 78 2.60 -9.37 -15.58
CA VAL A 78 2.01 -8.18 -14.96
C VAL A 78 0.65 -7.88 -15.60
N PRO A 79 -0.44 -7.83 -14.81
CA PRO A 79 -1.73 -7.35 -15.26
C PRO A 79 -1.68 -5.90 -15.75
N GLY A 80 -2.40 -5.61 -16.83
CA GLY A 80 -2.67 -4.25 -17.28
C GLY A 80 -4.14 -3.88 -17.16
N TYR A 81 -4.42 -2.60 -17.34
CA TYR A 81 -5.73 -1.98 -17.11
C TYR A 81 -6.08 -0.96 -18.21
N TYR A 82 -7.38 -0.65 -18.33
CA TYR A 82 -7.88 0.43 -19.19
C TYR A 82 -7.68 1.78 -18.50
N ALA A 83 -7.11 2.74 -19.23
CA ALA A 83 -6.56 3.96 -18.63
C ALA A 83 -7.01 5.24 -19.35
N ALA A 84 -8.24 5.20 -19.89
CA ALA A 84 -8.90 6.29 -20.61
C ALA A 84 -7.98 6.97 -21.65
N ASP A 85 -7.72 8.25 -21.49
CA ASP A 85 -6.90 9.08 -22.39
C ASP A 85 -5.38 9.00 -22.10
N GLY A 86 -4.98 8.35 -21.01
CA GLY A 86 -3.58 8.26 -20.58
C GLY A 86 -3.13 9.33 -19.57
N ASP A 87 -4.00 10.28 -19.22
CA ASP A 87 -3.76 11.40 -18.29
C ASP A 87 -4.99 11.74 -17.43
N ALA A 88 -5.84 10.72 -17.17
CA ALA A 88 -7.15 10.89 -16.55
C ALA A 88 -7.11 11.62 -15.20
N ALA A 89 -6.04 11.45 -14.40
CA ALA A 89 -5.88 12.21 -13.16
C ALA A 89 -5.93 13.74 -13.36
N ASN A 90 -5.49 14.24 -14.51
CA ASN A 90 -5.49 15.67 -14.84
C ASN A 90 -6.66 16.09 -15.73
N THR A 91 -7.20 15.19 -16.55
CA THR A 91 -8.24 15.52 -17.52
C THR A 91 -9.65 15.15 -17.07
N SER A 92 -9.79 14.33 -16.01
CA SER A 92 -11.04 13.65 -15.66
C SER A 92 -11.66 12.90 -16.85
N ALA A 93 -10.83 12.38 -17.76
CA ALA A 93 -11.32 11.69 -18.94
C ALA A 93 -11.90 10.31 -18.57
N GLU A 94 -13.18 10.11 -18.89
CA GLU A 94 -13.88 8.82 -18.75
C GLU A 94 -13.74 7.94 -20.01
N ALA A 95 -13.10 8.46 -21.06
CA ALA A 95 -13.02 7.82 -22.37
C ALA A 95 -11.67 8.01 -23.04
N GLY A 96 -11.31 7.05 -23.89
CA GLY A 96 -10.06 7.07 -24.63
C GLY A 96 -9.70 5.70 -25.16
N ASN A 97 -8.43 5.51 -25.46
CA ASN A 97 -7.92 4.28 -26.09
C ASN A 97 -6.61 3.80 -25.48
N LYS A 98 -6.26 4.28 -24.28
CA LYS A 98 -5.00 3.94 -23.61
C LYS A 98 -5.16 2.76 -22.68
N TRP A 99 -4.18 1.88 -22.74
CA TRP A 99 -4.08 0.69 -21.90
C TRP A 99 -2.69 0.65 -21.28
N ARG A 100 -2.62 0.46 -19.97
CA ARG A 100 -1.37 0.63 -19.20
C ARG A 100 -0.97 -0.62 -18.42
N VAL A 101 0.33 -0.77 -18.23
CA VAL A 101 0.97 -1.72 -17.31
C VAL A 101 2.08 -1.00 -16.56
N HIS A 102 2.19 -1.26 -15.26
CA HIS A 102 3.27 -0.78 -14.41
C HIS A 102 4.22 -1.90 -14.01
N PHE A 103 5.49 -1.79 -14.39
CA PHE A 103 6.52 -2.79 -14.14
C PHE A 103 7.62 -2.24 -13.22
N ALA A 104 7.93 -2.95 -12.13
CA ALA A 104 9.06 -2.68 -11.25
C ALA A 104 10.18 -3.72 -11.50
N PRO A 105 11.21 -3.40 -12.30
CA PRO A 105 12.25 -4.36 -12.66
C PRO A 105 13.17 -4.66 -11.48
N SER A 106 13.34 -5.93 -11.15
CA SER A 106 14.18 -6.37 -10.03
C SER A 106 15.66 -6.56 -10.35
N GLN A 107 16.06 -6.40 -11.60
CA GLN A 107 17.43 -6.63 -12.06
C GLN A 107 17.83 -5.60 -13.12
N THR A 108 19.09 -5.18 -13.08
CA THR A 108 19.70 -4.40 -14.16
C THR A 108 19.95 -5.28 -15.37
N GLY A 109 19.99 -4.68 -16.55
CA GLY A 109 20.19 -5.39 -17.81
C GLY A 109 18.98 -5.30 -18.74
N VAL A 110 18.91 -6.21 -19.71
CA VAL A 110 17.87 -6.19 -20.74
C VAL A 110 16.70 -7.05 -20.30
N TRP A 111 15.52 -6.44 -20.22
CA TRP A 111 14.24 -7.14 -20.08
C TRP A 111 13.55 -7.17 -21.44
N LYS A 112 13.11 -8.36 -21.87
CA LYS A 112 12.21 -8.51 -23.01
C LYS A 112 10.77 -8.48 -22.49
N TYR A 113 9.85 -7.91 -23.25
CA TYR A 113 8.42 -8.02 -22.95
C TYR A 113 7.64 -8.63 -24.10
N GLU A 114 6.56 -9.31 -23.77
CA GLU A 114 5.57 -9.91 -24.68
C GLU A 114 4.17 -9.61 -24.17
N VAL A 115 3.32 -9.11 -25.07
CA VAL A 115 1.97 -8.63 -24.73
C VAL A 115 0.92 -9.67 -25.09
N SER A 116 0.02 -9.96 -24.15
CA SER A 116 -1.21 -10.70 -24.37
C SER A 116 -2.39 -9.76 -24.13
N PHE A 117 -3.10 -9.40 -25.21
CA PHE A 117 -4.31 -8.58 -25.15
C PHE A 117 -5.50 -9.36 -25.70
N ARG A 118 -6.41 -9.74 -24.80
CA ARG A 118 -7.52 -10.65 -25.08
C ARG A 118 -8.85 -9.92 -24.97
N LYS A 119 -9.85 -10.38 -25.72
CA LYS A 119 -11.24 -9.93 -25.63
C LYS A 119 -12.21 -11.10 -25.52
N GLY A 120 -13.36 -10.85 -24.89
CA GLY A 120 -14.44 -11.82 -24.74
C GLY A 120 -15.21 -11.59 -23.44
N ASP A 121 -16.39 -12.17 -23.33
CA ASP A 121 -17.21 -12.04 -22.13
C ASP A 121 -16.42 -12.44 -20.87
N LYS A 122 -16.37 -11.50 -19.90
CA LYS A 122 -15.67 -11.62 -18.60
C LYS A 122 -14.24 -12.17 -18.68
N VAL A 123 -13.53 -11.94 -19.79
CA VAL A 123 -12.17 -12.49 -19.99
C VAL A 123 -11.15 -11.95 -18.98
N ALA A 124 -11.36 -10.74 -18.44
CA ALA A 124 -10.51 -10.13 -17.42
C ALA A 124 -10.35 -11.00 -16.17
N VAL A 125 -11.40 -11.75 -15.82
CA VAL A 125 -11.50 -12.54 -14.59
C VAL A 125 -11.51 -14.06 -14.83
N ALA A 126 -11.28 -14.49 -16.07
CA ALA A 126 -11.19 -15.91 -16.45
C ALA A 126 -9.81 -16.51 -16.09
N GLY A 127 -9.78 -17.76 -15.59
CA GLY A 127 -8.56 -18.41 -15.09
C GLY A 127 -7.55 -18.88 -16.14
N GLY A 128 -7.94 -19.01 -17.41
CA GLY A 128 -7.07 -19.50 -18.48
C GLY A 128 -6.27 -18.39 -19.16
N ALA A 129 -4.96 -18.60 -19.38
CA ALA A 129 -4.08 -17.63 -20.08
C ALA A 129 -4.56 -17.30 -21.50
N ASN A 130 -5.15 -18.28 -22.20
CA ASN A 130 -5.68 -18.13 -23.55
C ASN A 130 -7.20 -17.93 -23.62
N ALA A 131 -7.86 -17.64 -22.49
CA ALA A 131 -9.30 -17.32 -22.48
C ALA A 131 -9.64 -16.19 -23.45
N GLY A 132 -10.85 -16.22 -23.99
CA GLY A 132 -11.31 -15.29 -25.03
C GLY A 132 -10.57 -15.47 -26.36
N GLN A 133 -10.52 -14.41 -27.15
CA GLN A 133 -9.81 -14.33 -28.44
C GLN A 133 -8.80 -13.19 -28.42
N SER A 134 -7.92 -13.12 -29.42
CA SER A 134 -7.06 -11.94 -29.61
C SER A 134 -7.93 -10.69 -29.75
N ALA A 135 -7.57 -9.63 -29.04
CA ALA A 135 -8.19 -8.33 -29.22
C ALA A 135 -7.57 -7.54 -30.40
N GLY A 136 -6.50 -8.04 -31.02
CA GLY A 136 -5.70 -7.28 -31.99
C GLY A 136 -4.85 -6.21 -31.31
N PHE A 137 -4.68 -5.05 -31.94
CA PHE A 137 -3.94 -3.88 -31.41
C PHE A 137 -2.49 -4.17 -30.99
N MET A 138 -2.28 -4.45 -29.70
CA MET A 138 -0.99 -4.74 -29.08
C MET A 138 -0.79 -6.22 -28.77
N ASP A 139 -1.77 -7.09 -29.01
CA ASP A 139 -1.63 -8.53 -28.81
C ASP A 139 -0.46 -9.09 -29.63
N GLY A 140 0.38 -9.91 -29.00
CA GLY A 140 1.59 -10.48 -29.61
C GLY A 140 2.75 -9.49 -29.81
N LYS A 141 2.58 -8.19 -29.49
CA LYS A 141 3.70 -7.24 -29.58
C LYS A 141 4.80 -7.60 -28.58
N THR A 142 6.03 -7.39 -28.99
CA THR A 142 7.21 -7.58 -28.15
C THR A 142 8.09 -6.33 -28.12
N GLY A 143 9.00 -6.27 -27.15
CA GLY A 143 10.01 -5.22 -27.12
C GLY A 143 11.07 -5.46 -26.05
N LYS A 144 11.93 -4.48 -25.84
CA LYS A 144 13.06 -4.56 -24.90
C LYS A 144 13.17 -3.29 -24.07
N LEU A 145 13.50 -3.44 -22.80
CA LEU A 145 13.82 -2.38 -21.86
C LEU A 145 15.27 -2.59 -21.39
N LYS A 146 16.09 -1.54 -21.40
CA LYS A 146 17.43 -1.57 -20.82
C LYS A 146 17.37 -0.88 -19.46
N ILE A 147 17.46 -1.69 -18.41
CA ILE A 147 17.33 -1.24 -17.02
C ILE A 147 18.71 -0.99 -16.42
N GLY A 148 18.94 0.23 -15.94
CA GLY A 148 20.14 0.64 -15.22
C GLY A 148 20.03 0.43 -13.70
N PRO A 149 21.11 0.69 -12.94
CA PRO A 149 21.06 0.70 -11.49
C PRO A 149 20.16 1.84 -10.96
N THR A 150 19.58 1.66 -9.78
CA THR A 150 18.93 2.75 -9.04
C THR A 150 19.99 3.74 -8.54
N ASP A 151 19.64 5.02 -8.48
CA ASP A 151 20.43 6.10 -7.89
C ASP A 151 19.73 6.72 -6.67
N LYS A 152 18.62 6.13 -6.23
CA LYS A 152 17.90 6.59 -5.04
C LYS A 152 18.62 6.09 -3.79
N THR A 153 18.50 6.86 -2.71
CA THR A 153 19.16 6.60 -1.43
C THR A 153 18.21 6.88 -0.27
N GLY A 154 18.58 6.45 0.94
CA GLY A 154 17.85 6.82 2.16
C GLY A 154 16.52 6.09 2.30
N ARG A 155 15.45 6.83 2.60
CA ARG A 155 14.14 6.25 2.90
C ARG A 155 13.31 5.88 1.67
N ASP A 156 13.60 6.48 0.51
CA ASP A 156 12.91 6.16 -0.74
C ASP A 156 12.96 4.65 -0.99
N MET A 157 11.80 4.01 -1.17
CA MET A 157 11.74 2.56 -1.29
C MET A 157 12.55 2.04 -2.48
N ARG A 158 12.78 2.85 -3.52
CA ARG A 158 13.61 2.48 -4.68
C ARG A 158 15.09 2.34 -4.35
N ALA A 159 15.53 2.84 -3.20
CA ALA A 159 16.86 2.58 -2.64
C ALA A 159 16.94 1.21 -1.93
N LYS A 160 15.81 0.73 -1.42
CA LYS A 160 15.70 -0.49 -0.61
C LYS A 160 15.21 -1.71 -1.39
N GLY A 161 14.52 -1.49 -2.51
CA GLY A 161 13.92 -2.54 -3.33
C GLY A 161 12.63 -3.09 -2.72
N LEU A 162 12.14 -4.19 -3.30
CA LEU A 162 10.91 -4.86 -2.87
C LEU A 162 11.03 -5.35 -1.41
N LEU A 163 10.03 -5.07 -0.58
CA LEU A 163 9.91 -5.58 0.78
C LEU A 163 9.26 -6.95 0.77
N GLN A 164 9.99 -7.98 1.19
CA GLN A 164 9.60 -9.37 0.98
C GLN A 164 9.31 -10.10 2.29
N TYR A 165 8.30 -10.96 2.25
CA TYR A 165 8.19 -12.04 3.23
C TYR A 165 9.26 -13.09 2.93
N VAL A 166 10.13 -13.35 3.92
CA VAL A 166 11.29 -14.24 3.79
C VAL A 166 11.15 -15.53 4.62
N GLY A 167 9.92 -15.91 4.97
CA GLY A 167 9.67 -17.08 5.81
C GLY A 167 9.98 -16.88 7.29
N LYS A 168 10.07 -15.64 7.76
CA LYS A 168 10.37 -15.23 9.14
C LYS A 168 9.31 -14.27 9.69
N HIS A 169 9.43 -13.87 10.96
CA HIS A 169 8.53 -12.94 11.65
C HIS A 169 8.64 -11.48 11.20
N HIS A 170 9.62 -11.15 10.37
CA HIS A 170 9.84 -9.80 9.86
C HIS A 170 10.10 -9.80 8.35
N LEU A 171 9.62 -8.75 7.70
CA LEU A 171 9.84 -8.52 6.27
C LEU A 171 11.27 -8.02 6.03
N ARG A 172 11.81 -8.27 4.83
CA ARG A 172 13.18 -7.89 4.46
C ARG A 172 13.25 -7.26 3.08
N PHE A 173 13.96 -6.15 2.96
CA PHE A 173 14.19 -5.45 1.70
C PHE A 173 15.13 -6.22 0.78
N ALA A 174 14.73 -6.40 -0.48
CA ALA A 174 15.46 -7.22 -1.45
C ALA A 174 16.78 -6.60 -1.92
N GLU A 175 16.93 -5.26 -1.89
CA GLU A 175 18.18 -4.60 -2.31
C GLU A 175 19.20 -4.54 -1.18
N THR A 176 18.77 -4.05 -0.03
CA THR A 176 19.67 -3.73 1.08
C THR A 176 19.82 -4.89 2.05
N GLY A 177 18.88 -5.84 2.05
CA GLY A 177 18.80 -6.88 3.06
C GLY A 177 18.37 -6.37 4.44
N GLU A 178 17.95 -5.10 4.56
CA GLU A 178 17.44 -4.49 5.80
C GLU A 178 16.12 -5.14 6.20
N TYR A 179 15.98 -5.54 7.47
CA TYR A 179 14.71 -5.99 8.04
C TYR A 179 13.85 -4.80 8.46
N PHE A 180 12.53 -4.98 8.44
CA PHE A 180 11.56 -3.90 8.59
C PHE A 180 10.73 -4.04 9.88
N LEU A 181 10.74 -2.99 10.69
CA LEU A 181 9.74 -2.71 11.74
C LEU A 181 8.90 -1.52 11.29
N LYS A 182 7.59 -1.59 11.51
CA LYS A 182 6.68 -0.51 11.12
C LYS A 182 6.12 0.27 12.31
N CYS A 183 6.00 1.57 12.13
CA CYS A 183 5.26 2.46 13.02
C CYS A 183 4.56 3.53 12.17
N GLY A 184 3.25 3.70 12.36
CA GLY A 184 2.51 4.70 11.61
C GLY A 184 1.03 4.75 11.94
N ALA A 185 0.26 5.34 11.03
CA ALA A 185 -1.15 5.62 11.25
C ALA A 185 -2.03 4.53 10.64
N ASP A 186 -2.89 3.93 11.45
CA ASP A 186 -3.99 3.10 10.93
C ASP A 186 -5.22 3.97 10.64
N ALA A 187 -5.46 4.93 11.53
CA ALA A 187 -6.50 5.92 11.38
C ALA A 187 -6.04 7.11 10.52
N PRO A 188 -6.95 7.77 9.80
CA PRO A 188 -8.32 7.35 9.62
C PRO A 188 -8.45 6.29 8.52
N GLU A 189 -9.31 5.28 8.70
CA GLU A 189 -9.57 4.25 7.68
C GLU A 189 -9.98 4.86 6.32
N ASN A 190 -10.68 5.99 6.37
CA ASN A 190 -11.19 6.75 5.23
C ASN A 190 -10.20 7.81 4.73
N PHE A 191 -8.90 7.54 4.84
CA PHE A 191 -7.83 8.42 4.35
C PHE A 191 -8.05 8.88 2.89
N LEU A 192 -8.62 8.00 2.07
CA LEU A 192 -8.90 8.24 0.64
C LEU A 192 -10.25 8.93 0.36
N ALA A 193 -11.10 9.19 1.36
CA ALA A 193 -12.37 9.90 1.20
C ALA A 193 -12.12 11.41 1.02
N TYR A 194 -11.43 11.81 -0.04
CA TYR A 194 -10.81 13.13 -0.14
C TYR A 194 -11.44 14.02 -1.24
N LYS A 195 -11.80 15.26 -0.88
CA LYS A 195 -12.61 16.16 -1.72
C LYS A 195 -12.03 16.49 -3.10
N ASP A 196 -10.71 16.44 -3.24
CA ASP A 196 -10.01 16.80 -4.46
C ASP A 196 -9.91 15.63 -5.45
N PHE A 197 -10.30 14.42 -5.04
CA PHE A 197 -10.44 13.31 -5.97
C PHE A 197 -11.67 13.47 -6.87
N ASP A 198 -11.57 12.83 -8.03
CA ASP A 198 -12.63 12.79 -9.04
C ASP A 198 -13.80 11.90 -8.62
N GLY A 199 -14.97 12.17 -9.21
CA GLY A 199 -16.23 11.51 -8.89
C GLY A 199 -17.13 12.28 -7.95
N ASP A 200 -18.40 11.88 -7.87
CA ASP A 200 -19.47 12.58 -7.15
C ASP A 200 -19.69 12.10 -5.71
N PHE A 201 -18.97 11.06 -5.26
CA PHE A 201 -19.07 10.45 -3.92
C PHE A 201 -19.07 11.46 -2.76
N LYS A 202 -18.37 12.59 -2.94
CA LYS A 202 -18.31 13.68 -1.96
C LYS A 202 -19.62 14.44 -1.73
N THR A 203 -20.64 14.19 -2.54
CA THR A 203 -21.93 14.89 -2.57
C THR A 203 -23.10 13.96 -2.93
N ASP A 204 -22.91 12.64 -2.82
CA ASP A 204 -23.91 11.65 -3.23
C ASP A 204 -24.94 11.35 -2.13
N GLY A 205 -24.77 11.94 -0.94
CA GLY A 205 -25.64 11.78 0.22
C GLY A 205 -25.22 10.63 1.16
N HIS A 206 -24.14 9.91 0.87
CA HIS A 206 -23.60 8.86 1.72
C HIS A 206 -22.49 9.39 2.61
N LYS A 207 -22.87 9.86 3.81
CA LYS A 207 -21.91 10.26 4.88
C LYS A 207 -20.92 11.36 4.44
N ASP A 208 -21.33 12.24 3.52
CA ASP A 208 -20.54 13.36 2.96
C ASP A 208 -19.85 14.24 4.03
N ASN A 209 -20.36 14.24 5.26
CA ASN A 209 -19.77 14.91 6.41
C ASN A 209 -18.40 14.35 6.84
N PHE A 210 -17.97 13.19 6.34
CA PHE A 210 -16.66 12.58 6.62
C PHE A 210 -15.60 12.85 5.54
N ILE A 211 -15.98 13.53 4.46
CA ILE A 211 -15.05 13.90 3.39
C ILE A 211 -13.89 14.74 3.93
N LYS A 212 -12.68 14.30 3.59
CA LYS A 212 -11.41 14.89 3.98
C LYS A 212 -11.08 16.10 3.12
N ASP A 213 -10.47 17.08 3.76
CA ASP A 213 -9.75 18.14 3.06
C ASP A 213 -8.27 18.23 3.42
N TRP A 214 -7.87 17.59 4.52
CA TRP A 214 -6.50 17.61 5.03
C TRP A 214 -5.92 19.03 5.10
N ALA A 215 -6.78 20.04 5.34
CA ALA A 215 -6.41 21.45 5.29
C ALA A 215 -5.24 21.80 6.24
N PRO A 216 -5.16 21.25 7.48
CA PRO A 216 -4.02 21.46 8.37
C PRO A 216 -2.67 21.04 7.79
N HIS A 217 -2.67 20.14 6.80
CA HIS A 217 -1.49 19.60 6.16
C HIS A 217 -1.09 20.29 4.85
N ILE A 218 -1.86 21.27 4.35
CA ILE A 218 -1.42 22.04 3.17
C ILE A 218 -0.06 22.70 3.40
N LYS A 219 0.25 23.10 4.64
CA LYS A 219 1.55 23.68 5.02
C LYS A 219 2.72 22.68 4.95
N ASP A 220 2.42 21.38 4.92
CA ASP A 220 3.41 20.30 4.82
C ASP A 220 3.74 19.93 3.38
N TRP A 221 2.91 20.35 2.42
CA TRP A 221 3.21 20.26 1.00
C TRP A 221 4.36 21.21 0.65
N LYS A 222 5.32 20.74 -0.15
CA LYS A 222 6.54 21.45 -0.52
C LYS A 222 6.60 21.68 -2.04
N PRO A 223 7.26 22.75 -2.51
CA PRO A 223 7.52 22.92 -3.93
C PRO A 223 8.21 21.69 -4.53
N GLY A 224 7.62 21.12 -5.58
CA GLY A 224 8.09 19.90 -6.24
C GLY A 224 7.32 18.63 -5.85
N ASP A 225 6.53 18.67 -4.78
CA ASP A 225 5.59 17.60 -4.46
C ASP A 225 4.49 17.52 -5.53
N PRO A 226 3.91 16.32 -5.76
CA PRO A 226 2.94 16.17 -6.82
C PRO A 226 1.62 16.88 -6.50
N THR A 227 0.92 17.23 -7.57
CA THR A 227 -0.46 17.73 -7.59
C THR A 227 -1.12 17.27 -8.89
N TRP A 228 -2.44 17.30 -8.96
CA TRP A 228 -3.19 17.15 -10.21
C TRP A 228 -4.09 18.37 -10.45
N GLN A 229 -4.65 18.48 -11.66
CA GLN A 229 -5.67 19.50 -12.01
C GLN A 229 -5.35 20.91 -11.48
N ASN A 230 -4.14 21.39 -11.77
CA ASN A 230 -3.69 22.74 -11.39
C ASN A 230 -3.67 23.01 -9.87
N GLY A 231 -3.25 22.03 -9.08
CA GLY A 231 -2.90 22.24 -7.67
C GLY A 231 -3.79 21.53 -6.66
N LYS A 232 -4.71 20.67 -7.11
CA LYS A 232 -5.43 19.73 -6.25
C LYS A 232 -4.46 18.71 -5.64
N GLY A 233 -4.81 18.20 -4.46
CA GLY A 233 -4.03 17.15 -3.80
C GLY A 233 -3.08 17.61 -2.71
N LYS A 234 -2.89 18.91 -2.51
CA LYS A 234 -1.88 19.42 -1.58
C LYS A 234 -2.11 18.97 -0.14
N GLY A 235 -3.36 18.89 0.30
CA GLY A 235 -3.71 18.46 1.66
C GLY A 235 -3.27 17.02 1.93
N ILE A 236 -3.72 16.07 1.11
CA ILE A 236 -3.43 14.64 1.30
C ILE A 236 -1.94 14.31 1.11
N ILE A 237 -1.28 14.94 0.12
CA ILE A 237 0.17 14.82 -0.08
C ILE A 237 0.94 15.40 1.11
N GLY A 238 0.50 16.54 1.63
CA GLY A 238 1.03 17.13 2.85
C GLY A 238 0.85 16.24 4.08
N ALA A 239 -0.26 15.50 4.17
CA ALA A 239 -0.50 14.58 5.28
C ALA A 239 0.51 13.43 5.28
N VAL A 240 0.80 12.87 4.10
CA VAL A 240 1.88 11.87 3.91
C VAL A 240 3.26 12.47 4.25
N ASN A 241 3.54 13.70 3.79
CA ASN A 241 4.78 14.40 4.15
C ASN A 241 4.94 14.59 5.65
N TYR A 242 3.87 14.94 6.34
CA TYR A 242 3.89 15.13 7.79
C TYR A 242 4.26 13.82 8.49
N LEU A 243 3.54 12.73 8.20
CA LEU A 243 3.84 11.42 8.78
C LEU A 243 5.29 11.00 8.49
N ALA A 244 5.74 11.18 7.25
CA ALA A 244 7.12 10.89 6.87
C ALA A 244 8.10 11.74 7.70
N ALA A 245 7.86 13.05 7.81
CA ALA A 245 8.72 13.95 8.57
C ALA A 245 8.75 13.62 10.08
N GLN A 246 7.67 13.06 10.64
CA GLN A 246 7.63 12.56 12.01
C GLN A 246 8.35 11.20 12.18
N GLY A 247 8.90 10.63 11.11
CA GLY A 247 9.63 9.36 11.14
C GLY A 247 8.76 8.11 10.97
N MET A 248 7.46 8.27 10.72
CA MET A 248 6.58 7.13 10.41
C MET A 248 6.94 6.56 9.04
N ASN A 249 6.70 5.26 8.89
CA ASN A 249 7.07 4.49 7.70
C ASN A 249 5.94 3.60 7.18
N VAL A 250 4.71 3.81 7.66
CA VAL A 250 3.50 3.12 7.20
C VAL A 250 2.29 4.04 7.37
N PHE A 251 1.30 3.86 6.50
CA PHE A 251 -0.07 4.29 6.75
C PHE A 251 -1.05 3.30 6.10
N SER A 252 -2.21 3.10 6.71
CA SER A 252 -3.29 2.29 6.15
C SER A 252 -4.42 3.13 5.56
N PHE A 253 -5.27 2.44 4.81
CA PHE A 253 -6.46 2.98 4.17
C PHE A 253 -7.33 1.83 3.65
N LEU A 254 -8.64 2.08 3.57
CA LEU A 254 -9.59 1.23 2.85
C LEU A 254 -9.73 1.70 1.39
N PRO A 255 -9.39 0.91 0.36
CA PRO A 255 -9.80 1.15 -1.03
C PRO A 255 -11.30 0.93 -1.31
N MET A 256 -12.06 0.30 -0.41
CA MET A 256 -13.50 0.07 -0.58
C MET A 256 -14.22 -0.05 0.77
N ASN A 257 -15.09 0.90 1.08
CA ASN A 257 -15.91 0.92 2.29
C ASN A 257 -17.41 1.18 2.00
N ILE A 258 -17.87 0.85 0.79
CA ILE A 258 -19.30 0.93 0.46
C ILE A 258 -20.07 0.05 1.44
N GLY A 259 -21.03 0.63 2.14
CA GLY A 259 -21.89 -0.07 3.09
C GLY A 259 -21.44 0.01 4.55
N GLY A 260 -20.16 0.24 4.85
CA GLY A 260 -19.71 0.32 6.24
C GLY A 260 -19.71 1.73 6.80
N ASP A 261 -18.63 2.08 7.48
CA ASP A 261 -18.66 3.17 8.47
C ASP A 261 -18.59 4.56 7.82
N ASP A 262 -17.59 4.76 6.96
CA ASP A 262 -17.42 6.02 6.21
C ASP A 262 -18.19 6.07 4.89
N ARG A 263 -18.27 4.99 4.10
CA ARG A 263 -19.04 4.90 2.85
C ARG A 263 -18.55 5.73 1.65
N ASN A 264 -17.46 6.48 1.76
CA ASN A 264 -17.01 7.43 0.74
C ASN A 264 -15.79 6.98 -0.07
N VAL A 265 -15.31 5.75 0.13
CA VAL A 265 -14.14 5.23 -0.59
C VAL A 265 -14.51 4.00 -1.40
N PHE A 266 -14.34 4.11 -2.71
CA PHE A 266 -14.49 3.00 -3.64
C PHE A 266 -13.86 3.34 -4.99
N PRO A 267 -13.44 2.32 -5.77
CA PRO A 267 -12.87 2.53 -7.10
C PRO A 267 -13.92 2.72 -8.20
N TYR A 268 -15.20 2.52 -7.87
CA TYR A 268 -16.30 2.49 -8.83
C TYR A 268 -16.82 3.88 -9.22
N LEU A 269 -17.56 3.94 -10.32
CA LEU A 269 -18.15 5.17 -10.82
C LEU A 269 -19.10 5.84 -9.81
N ASN A 270 -19.89 5.03 -9.10
CA ASN A 270 -20.84 5.48 -8.09
C ASN A 270 -21.02 4.39 -7.02
N TYR A 271 -21.80 4.73 -5.98
CA TYR A 271 -22.01 3.91 -4.79
C TYR A 271 -22.58 2.51 -5.05
N ASP A 272 -23.45 2.35 -6.06
CA ASP A 272 -24.15 1.09 -6.36
C ASP A 272 -23.43 0.23 -7.42
N GLU A 273 -22.40 0.77 -8.07
CA GLU A 273 -21.65 0.10 -9.14
C GLU A 273 -20.62 -0.92 -8.62
N ARG A 274 -20.40 -2.04 -9.33
CA ARG A 274 -19.47 -3.12 -8.95
C ARG A 274 -18.59 -3.65 -10.10
N GLU A 275 -18.81 -3.17 -11.31
CA GLU A 275 -18.19 -3.63 -12.55
C GLU A 275 -17.48 -2.53 -13.34
N ARG A 276 -17.70 -1.25 -13.01
CA ARG A 276 -17.13 -0.10 -13.73
C ARG A 276 -16.30 0.78 -12.82
N ILE A 277 -15.07 1.07 -13.26
CA ILE A 277 -14.03 1.73 -12.47
C ILE A 277 -13.86 3.18 -12.94
N ASP A 278 -13.77 4.10 -11.99
CA ASP A 278 -13.40 5.50 -12.23
C ASP A 278 -11.89 5.58 -12.50
N CYS A 279 -11.51 5.78 -13.76
CA CYS A 279 -10.10 5.77 -14.19
C CYS A 279 -9.33 6.96 -13.62
N SER A 280 -10.00 8.11 -13.49
CA SER A 280 -9.42 9.35 -13.01
C SER A 280 -9.10 9.29 -11.52
N ARG A 281 -10.07 8.86 -10.70
CA ARG A 281 -9.89 8.64 -9.26
C ARG A 281 -8.77 7.66 -8.99
N MET A 282 -8.74 6.54 -9.71
CA MET A 282 -7.69 5.53 -9.54
C MET A 282 -6.30 6.03 -9.95
N ASP A 283 -6.19 6.85 -11.00
CA ASP A 283 -4.93 7.50 -11.37
C ASP A 283 -4.51 8.57 -10.35
N GLN A 284 -5.46 9.23 -9.66
CA GLN A 284 -5.15 10.19 -8.57
C GLN A 284 -4.71 9.49 -7.28
N TRP A 285 -5.27 8.33 -6.95
CA TRP A 285 -4.77 7.48 -5.86
C TRP A 285 -3.32 7.06 -6.11
N GLU A 286 -2.98 6.69 -7.36
CA GLU A 286 -1.59 6.35 -7.73
C GLU A 286 -0.62 7.52 -7.49
N ILE A 287 -1.05 8.77 -7.67
CA ILE A 287 -0.20 9.94 -7.35
C ILE A 287 0.16 9.95 -5.86
N VAL A 288 -0.81 9.68 -4.99
CA VAL A 288 -0.60 9.64 -3.53
C VAL A 288 0.29 8.46 -3.14
N PHE A 289 0.06 7.28 -3.72
CA PHE A 289 0.84 6.08 -3.41
C PHE A 289 2.27 6.15 -3.94
N ASP A 290 2.49 6.68 -5.15
CA ASP A 290 3.83 6.90 -5.70
C ASP A 290 4.61 7.91 -4.84
N HIS A 291 3.92 8.93 -4.34
CA HIS A 291 4.51 9.85 -3.36
C HIS A 291 4.86 9.16 -2.04
N GLY A 292 3.96 8.34 -1.50
CA GLY A 292 4.20 7.50 -0.31
C GLY A 292 5.43 6.60 -0.48
N ASN A 293 5.56 5.93 -1.62
CA ASN A 293 6.72 5.10 -1.96
C ASN A 293 8.02 5.92 -1.97
N ASN A 294 8.01 7.12 -2.55
CA ASN A 294 9.15 8.03 -2.54
C ASN A 294 9.49 8.52 -1.12
N MET A 295 8.48 8.66 -0.27
CA MET A 295 8.61 9.02 1.14
C MET A 295 8.89 7.81 2.05
N GLY A 296 9.19 6.63 1.51
CA GLY A 296 9.53 5.47 2.33
C GLY A 296 8.37 4.98 3.19
N MET A 297 7.15 5.08 2.68
CA MET A 297 5.96 4.55 3.33
C MET A 297 5.65 3.15 2.81
N TYR A 298 5.36 2.26 3.75
CA TYR A 298 4.63 1.03 3.51
C TYR A 298 3.15 1.36 3.31
N LEU A 299 2.55 0.86 2.24
CA LEU A 299 1.14 1.07 1.92
C LEU A 299 0.32 -0.11 2.46
N HIS A 300 -0.49 0.11 3.50
CA HIS A 300 -1.31 -0.95 4.07
C HIS A 300 -2.71 -0.95 3.44
N PHE A 301 -2.92 -1.81 2.44
CA PHE A 301 -4.22 -1.95 1.76
C PHE A 301 -5.14 -2.89 2.56
N LYS A 302 -6.09 -2.35 3.33
CA LYS A 302 -7.20 -3.10 3.93
C LYS A 302 -8.35 -3.18 2.92
N THR A 303 -8.58 -4.31 2.25
CA THR A 303 -9.40 -4.26 1.01
C THR A 303 -10.88 -3.94 1.20
N LEU A 304 -11.44 -4.23 2.38
CA LEU A 304 -12.86 -4.11 2.74
C LEU A 304 -12.98 -4.18 4.28
N GLU A 305 -14.18 -4.02 4.82
CA GLU A 305 -14.50 -3.99 6.26
C GLU A 305 -15.62 -5.00 6.62
N THR A 306 -15.90 -5.21 7.91
CA THR A 306 -16.93 -6.17 8.39
C THR A 306 -18.25 -6.02 7.64
N GLU A 307 -18.72 -4.79 7.51
CA GLU A 307 -20.05 -4.45 7.00
C GLU A 307 -20.19 -4.78 5.51
N ASN A 308 -19.08 -4.79 4.77
CA ASN A 308 -19.09 -4.95 3.33
C ASN A 308 -18.30 -6.16 2.83
N GLU A 309 -17.74 -6.98 3.72
CA GLU A 309 -16.89 -8.12 3.34
C GLU A 309 -17.60 -9.11 2.40
N MET A 310 -18.93 -9.18 2.45
CA MET A 310 -19.77 -10.06 1.62
C MET A 310 -20.31 -9.38 0.36
N ILE A 311 -20.17 -8.06 0.19
CA ILE A 311 -20.87 -7.31 -0.87
C ILE A 311 -20.48 -7.73 -2.29
N LEU A 312 -19.22 -8.16 -2.46
CA LEU A 312 -18.73 -8.72 -3.72
C LEU A 312 -18.95 -10.23 -3.74
N ASP A 313 -19.85 -10.67 -4.62
CA ASP A 313 -20.16 -12.07 -4.91
C ASP A 313 -20.61 -12.90 -3.68
N ASN A 314 -21.25 -12.28 -2.69
CA ASN A 314 -21.60 -12.91 -1.42
C ASN A 314 -20.38 -13.58 -0.74
N GLY A 315 -19.24 -12.87 -0.75
CA GLY A 315 -17.96 -13.34 -0.23
C GLY A 315 -17.22 -14.34 -1.13
N ASN A 316 -17.83 -14.83 -2.21
CA ASN A 316 -17.13 -15.76 -3.11
C ASN A 316 -16.08 -15.03 -3.95
N LEU A 317 -15.11 -15.78 -4.49
CA LEU A 317 -14.17 -15.27 -5.48
C LEU A 317 -14.82 -15.29 -6.89
N GLY A 318 -15.93 -14.57 -7.03
CA GLY A 318 -16.70 -14.43 -8.26
C GLY A 318 -16.17 -13.31 -9.16
N PRO A 319 -16.92 -12.96 -10.22
CA PRO A 319 -16.49 -11.93 -11.18
C PRO A 319 -16.23 -10.55 -10.56
N HIS A 320 -17.05 -10.09 -9.61
CA HIS A 320 -16.93 -8.74 -9.04
C HIS A 320 -15.69 -8.62 -8.16
N ARG A 321 -15.44 -9.58 -7.26
CA ARG A 321 -14.25 -9.61 -6.41
C ARG A 321 -12.97 -9.79 -7.21
N LYS A 322 -12.99 -10.68 -8.21
CA LYS A 322 -11.82 -10.86 -9.09
C LYS A 322 -11.51 -9.59 -9.87
N LEU A 323 -12.52 -8.88 -10.37
CA LEU A 323 -12.31 -7.61 -11.06
C LEU A 323 -11.67 -6.59 -10.10
N TYR A 324 -12.27 -6.42 -8.92
CA TYR A 324 -11.78 -5.51 -7.89
C TYR A 324 -10.30 -5.79 -7.53
N TYR A 325 -9.96 -7.01 -7.14
CA TYR A 325 -8.59 -7.37 -6.80
C TYR A 325 -7.64 -7.25 -7.99
N ARG A 326 -8.09 -7.59 -9.20
CA ARG A 326 -7.27 -7.45 -10.41
C ARG A 326 -6.92 -5.99 -10.69
N GLU A 327 -7.87 -5.07 -10.52
CA GLU A 327 -7.66 -3.65 -10.73
C GLU A 327 -6.69 -3.07 -9.71
N LEU A 328 -6.81 -3.45 -8.43
CA LEU A 328 -5.84 -3.07 -7.40
C LEU A 328 -4.42 -3.57 -7.75
N ILE A 329 -4.28 -4.85 -8.15
CA ILE A 329 -2.98 -5.42 -8.52
C ILE A 329 -2.42 -4.75 -9.77
N ALA A 330 -3.23 -4.58 -10.82
CA ALA A 330 -2.79 -4.01 -12.10
C ALA A 330 -2.29 -2.56 -11.96
N ARG A 331 -2.89 -1.80 -11.04
CA ARG A 331 -2.61 -0.38 -10.83
C ARG A 331 -1.56 -0.12 -9.78
N PHE A 332 -1.46 -0.94 -8.72
CA PHE A 332 -0.68 -0.59 -7.53
C PHE A 332 0.37 -1.62 -7.11
N SER A 333 0.36 -2.85 -7.64
CA SER A 333 1.32 -3.88 -7.21
C SER A 333 2.78 -3.55 -7.53
N HIS A 334 3.09 -2.56 -8.38
CA HIS A 334 4.49 -2.18 -8.65
C HIS A 334 5.16 -1.44 -7.47
N HIS A 335 4.39 -0.95 -6.49
CA HIS A 335 4.94 -0.31 -5.30
C HIS A 335 5.73 -1.32 -4.47
N LEU A 336 6.85 -0.88 -3.90
CA LEU A 336 7.86 -1.81 -3.38
C LEU A 336 7.59 -2.28 -1.95
N ALA A 337 6.77 -1.56 -1.19
CA ALA A 337 6.44 -1.88 0.18
C ALA A 337 4.93 -1.72 0.39
N LEU A 338 4.20 -2.84 0.33
CA LEU A 338 2.78 -2.92 0.66
C LEU A 338 2.41 -4.32 1.18
N ASN A 339 1.23 -4.44 1.78
CA ASN A 339 0.52 -5.72 1.89
C ASN A 339 -0.76 -5.71 1.05
N TRP A 340 -1.26 -6.93 0.83
CA TRP A 340 -2.68 -7.19 0.62
C TRP A 340 -3.28 -7.69 1.92
N ASN A 341 -4.02 -6.83 2.63
CA ASN A 341 -4.83 -7.24 3.75
C ASN A 341 -6.22 -7.62 3.23
N LEU A 342 -6.67 -8.85 3.51
CA LEU A 342 -7.96 -9.37 3.05
C LEU A 342 -9.15 -8.53 3.50
N GLY A 343 -8.97 -7.71 4.53
CA GLY A 343 -9.90 -6.68 5.00
C GLY A 343 -9.92 -6.61 6.51
N GLU A 344 -10.63 -5.61 7.00
CA GLU A 344 -10.87 -5.28 8.39
C GLU A 344 -12.00 -6.15 8.95
N GLU A 345 -11.72 -6.82 10.07
CA GLU A 345 -12.69 -7.57 10.87
C GLU A 345 -13.52 -8.61 10.08
N ILE A 346 -12.87 -9.42 9.24
CA ILE A 346 -13.50 -10.44 8.40
C ILE A 346 -14.16 -11.56 9.24
N ASN A 347 -15.45 -11.38 9.56
CA ASN A 347 -16.19 -12.17 10.55
C ASN A 347 -17.26 -13.09 9.93
N ASN A 348 -17.77 -12.75 8.75
CA ASN A 348 -18.85 -13.44 8.06
C ASN A 348 -18.35 -14.33 6.92
N ALA A 349 -17.21 -14.00 6.30
CA ALA A 349 -16.65 -14.83 5.24
C ALA A 349 -16.21 -16.21 5.76
N SER A 350 -16.54 -17.25 5.01
CA SER A 350 -16.17 -18.62 5.37
C SER A 350 -14.66 -18.87 5.27
N HIS A 351 -14.19 -19.96 5.87
CA HIS A 351 -12.80 -20.42 5.71
C HIS A 351 -12.38 -20.50 4.23
N ASP A 352 -13.19 -21.19 3.42
CA ASP A 352 -12.89 -21.40 2.00
C ASP A 352 -12.86 -20.08 1.21
N GLN A 353 -13.72 -19.12 1.56
CA GLN A 353 -13.72 -17.78 0.95
C GLN A 353 -12.41 -17.05 1.25
N LYS A 354 -12.01 -16.98 2.52
CA LYS A 354 -10.73 -16.36 2.93
C LYS A 354 -9.53 -17.02 2.27
N VAL A 355 -9.52 -18.36 2.18
CA VAL A 355 -8.49 -19.12 1.47
C VAL A 355 -8.47 -18.78 -0.02
N ALA A 356 -9.64 -18.69 -0.67
CA ALA A 356 -9.75 -18.31 -2.08
C ALA A 356 -9.24 -16.89 -2.34
N TRP A 357 -9.55 -15.93 -1.46
CA TRP A 357 -9.07 -14.55 -1.58
C TRP A 357 -7.55 -14.46 -1.45
N ALA A 358 -6.96 -15.09 -0.43
CA ALA A 358 -5.51 -15.15 -0.26
C ALA A 358 -4.81 -15.82 -1.46
N ASN A 359 -5.39 -16.90 -1.98
CA ASN A 359 -4.87 -17.58 -3.17
C ASN A 359 -4.90 -16.68 -4.42
N TYR A 360 -5.91 -15.81 -4.56
CA TYR A 360 -5.97 -14.89 -5.69
C TYR A 360 -4.81 -13.90 -5.68
N PHE A 361 -4.55 -13.23 -4.55
CA PHE A 361 -3.40 -12.33 -4.41
C PHE A 361 -2.09 -13.07 -4.63
N TRP A 362 -1.90 -14.24 -3.99
CA TRP A 362 -0.69 -15.05 -4.12
C TRP A 362 -0.36 -15.44 -5.58
N THR A 363 -1.39 -15.69 -6.39
CA THR A 363 -1.23 -16.17 -7.78
C THR A 363 -1.20 -15.04 -8.80
N THR A 364 -1.84 -13.91 -8.51
CA THR A 364 -2.07 -12.82 -9.48
C THR A 364 -1.10 -11.66 -9.29
N ASP A 365 -0.66 -11.38 -8.05
CA ASP A 365 0.34 -10.35 -7.78
C ASP A 365 1.73 -10.83 -8.27
N PRO A 366 2.32 -10.20 -9.31
CA PRO A 366 3.59 -10.63 -9.88
C PRO A 366 4.77 -10.48 -8.90
N TYR A 367 4.64 -9.69 -7.84
CA TYR A 367 5.72 -9.42 -6.89
C TYR A 367 5.57 -10.18 -5.57
N GLN A 368 4.44 -10.89 -5.38
CA GLN A 368 4.15 -11.70 -4.19
C GLN A 368 4.31 -10.90 -2.89
N HIS A 369 3.59 -9.78 -2.80
CA HIS A 369 3.57 -8.97 -1.59
C HIS A 369 3.06 -9.76 -0.38
N HIS A 370 3.36 -9.22 0.80
CA HIS A 370 2.89 -9.72 2.06
C HIS A 370 1.36 -9.78 2.08
N ILE A 371 0.78 -10.93 2.45
CA ILE A 371 -0.68 -11.11 2.55
C ILE A 371 -1.05 -11.32 4.01
N VAL A 372 -2.00 -10.54 4.51
CA VAL A 372 -2.48 -10.59 5.91
C VAL A 372 -4.01 -10.56 5.97
N ILE A 373 -4.54 -10.78 7.16
CA ILE A 373 -5.95 -10.57 7.50
C ILE A 373 -5.98 -9.76 8.79
N HIS A 374 -6.89 -8.79 8.89
CA HIS A 374 -7.07 -7.96 10.08
C HIS A 374 -8.29 -8.37 10.88
N ASN A 375 -8.12 -8.63 12.17
CA ASN A 375 -9.24 -8.96 13.05
C ASN A 375 -8.86 -8.93 14.54
N GLY A 376 -9.84 -8.66 15.40
CA GLY A 376 -9.81 -8.95 16.84
C GLY A 376 -10.24 -10.39 17.17
N ALA A 377 -11.03 -11.02 16.30
CA ALA A 377 -11.36 -12.43 16.35
C ALA A 377 -10.18 -13.32 15.91
N ASN A 378 -10.22 -14.59 16.31
CA ASN A 378 -9.14 -15.52 15.94
C ASN A 378 -9.35 -16.13 14.55
N HIS A 379 -8.24 -16.31 13.82
CA HIS A 379 -8.21 -16.99 12.51
C HIS A 379 -7.15 -18.09 12.48
N TYR A 380 -7.09 -18.89 13.55
CA TYR A 380 -6.13 -19.99 13.65
C TYR A 380 -6.34 -21.08 12.58
N ASP A 381 -7.55 -21.15 12.01
CA ASP A 381 -7.90 -22.02 10.89
C ASP A 381 -7.07 -21.72 9.62
N LEU A 382 -6.51 -20.52 9.49
CA LEU A 382 -5.74 -20.11 8.30
C LEU A 382 -4.22 -20.30 8.44
N LEU A 383 -3.73 -20.77 9.60
CA LEU A 383 -2.30 -20.95 9.89
C LEU A 383 -1.64 -22.03 9.02
N GLY A 384 -0.32 -21.98 8.92
CA GLY A 384 0.46 -23.01 8.25
C GLY A 384 0.19 -23.08 6.74
N SER A 385 0.00 -24.30 6.23
CA SER A 385 -0.29 -24.54 4.82
C SER A 385 -1.77 -24.37 4.45
N ALA A 386 -2.66 -24.10 5.41
CA ALA A 386 -4.10 -23.96 5.17
C ALA A 386 -4.43 -22.76 4.27
N SER A 387 -3.59 -21.72 4.29
CA SER A 387 -3.79 -20.52 3.46
C SER A 387 -2.47 -19.96 2.92
N LYS A 388 -2.60 -18.99 2.00
CA LYS A 388 -1.47 -18.19 1.51
C LYS A 388 -1.17 -16.97 2.37
N LEU A 389 -1.89 -16.76 3.48
CA LEU A 389 -1.56 -15.71 4.43
C LEU A 389 -0.15 -15.90 4.98
N THR A 390 0.56 -14.79 5.07
CA THR A 390 1.96 -14.72 5.54
C THR A 390 2.08 -13.95 6.84
N GLY A 391 0.98 -13.43 7.35
CA GLY A 391 0.94 -12.63 8.56
C GLY A 391 -0.46 -12.41 9.10
N PHE A 392 -0.52 -11.78 10.27
CA PHE A 392 -1.74 -11.36 10.94
C PHE A 392 -1.63 -9.88 11.30
N SER A 393 -2.70 -9.13 11.01
CA SER A 393 -2.85 -7.74 11.38
C SER A 393 -3.74 -7.69 12.62
N LEU A 394 -3.13 -7.56 13.79
CA LEU A 394 -3.82 -7.74 15.06
C LEU A 394 -4.60 -6.49 15.45
N GLN A 395 -5.87 -6.69 15.82
CA GLN A 395 -6.67 -5.74 16.57
C GLN A 395 -6.82 -6.22 18.02
N THR A 396 -6.91 -5.28 18.96
CA THR A 396 -7.15 -5.56 20.38
C THR A 396 -8.38 -4.78 20.88
N ASN A 397 -8.73 -4.89 22.16
CA ASN A 397 -9.98 -4.32 22.67
C ASN A 397 -9.89 -3.77 24.11
N LYS A 398 -8.72 -3.29 24.53
CA LYS A 398 -8.53 -2.74 25.89
C LYS A 398 -8.06 -1.29 25.84
N PRO A 399 -8.66 -0.38 26.64
CA PRO A 399 -8.32 1.05 26.64
C PRO A 399 -6.88 1.33 27.08
N ASP A 400 -6.29 0.42 27.85
CA ASP A 400 -4.90 0.49 28.32
C ASP A 400 -3.92 -0.28 27.44
N PHE A 401 -4.38 -0.85 26.32
CA PHE A 401 -3.59 -1.61 25.36
C PHE A 401 -2.92 -2.89 25.91
N SER A 402 -3.30 -3.34 27.11
CA SER A 402 -2.67 -4.47 27.83
C SER A 402 -2.70 -5.82 27.10
N ARG A 403 -3.56 -5.98 26.09
CA ARG A 403 -3.66 -7.23 25.30
C ARG A 403 -2.65 -7.35 24.16
N VAL A 404 -1.97 -6.28 23.77
CA VAL A 404 -1.14 -6.28 22.55
C VAL A 404 0.00 -7.29 22.64
N HIS A 405 0.77 -7.28 23.72
CA HIS A 405 1.92 -8.20 23.89
C HIS A 405 1.48 -9.67 23.81
N SER A 406 0.57 -10.09 24.71
CA SER A 406 0.18 -11.50 24.83
C SER A 406 -0.48 -12.06 23.57
N GLN A 407 -1.28 -11.26 22.87
CA GLN A 407 -1.93 -11.68 21.62
C GLN A 407 -0.92 -11.76 20.45
N THR A 408 0.02 -10.80 20.38
CA THR A 408 1.11 -10.83 19.39
C THR A 408 1.94 -12.11 19.55
N LYS A 409 2.39 -12.37 20.79
CA LYS A 409 3.15 -13.57 21.13
C LYS A 409 2.39 -14.84 20.78
N ASN A 410 1.08 -14.88 21.06
CA ASN A 410 0.25 -16.03 20.77
C ASN A 410 0.22 -16.38 19.27
N TYR A 411 0.05 -15.39 18.39
CA TYR A 411 0.08 -15.62 16.95
C TYR A 411 1.46 -16.03 16.43
N ILE A 412 2.53 -15.42 16.96
CA ILE A 412 3.92 -15.82 16.65
C ILE A 412 4.13 -17.30 16.97
N ASP A 413 3.88 -17.71 18.21
CA ASP A 413 4.07 -19.08 18.68
C ASP A 413 3.24 -20.09 17.86
N ARG A 414 1.96 -19.77 17.61
CA ARG A 414 1.07 -20.64 16.83
C ARG A 414 1.50 -20.76 15.37
N SER A 415 1.98 -19.68 14.77
CA SER A 415 2.44 -19.71 13.37
C SER A 415 3.68 -20.58 13.19
N VAL A 416 4.61 -20.55 14.15
CA VAL A 416 5.76 -21.45 14.19
C VAL A 416 5.31 -22.89 14.36
N ALA A 417 4.40 -23.15 15.31
CA ALA A 417 3.85 -24.49 15.55
C ALA A 417 3.12 -25.06 14.32
N ALA A 418 2.49 -24.21 13.51
CA ALA A 418 1.86 -24.58 12.25
C ALA A 418 2.83 -24.72 11.06
N GLY A 419 4.14 -24.54 11.28
CA GLY A 419 5.19 -24.73 10.28
C GLY A 419 5.37 -23.56 9.29
N LYS A 420 4.77 -22.40 9.56
CA LYS A 420 4.89 -21.20 8.72
C LYS A 420 4.94 -19.94 9.60
N PRO A 421 6.14 -19.45 9.95
CA PRO A 421 6.30 -18.25 10.75
C PRO A 421 5.56 -17.06 10.12
N TRP A 422 4.62 -16.46 10.85
CA TRP A 422 3.88 -15.30 10.39
C TRP A 422 4.54 -14.00 10.84
N VAL A 423 4.45 -12.98 9.99
CA VAL A 423 4.71 -11.59 10.37
C VAL A 423 3.47 -11.09 11.13
N VAL A 424 3.62 -10.69 12.39
CA VAL A 424 2.49 -10.27 13.22
C VAL A 424 2.70 -8.84 13.66
N ALA A 425 1.87 -7.93 13.16
CA ALA A 425 1.82 -6.53 13.59
C ALA A 425 0.53 -6.29 14.39
N CYS A 426 0.50 -5.23 15.20
CA CYS A 426 -0.74 -4.76 15.82
C CYS A 426 -1.18 -3.48 15.14
N ASP A 427 -2.26 -3.52 14.39
CA ASP A 427 -2.65 -2.40 13.51
C ASP A 427 -3.82 -1.62 14.09
N GLU A 428 -4.57 -2.24 15.01
CA GLU A 428 -5.60 -1.54 15.78
C GLU A 428 -5.42 -1.86 17.29
N PRO A 429 -4.45 -1.21 17.94
CA PRO A 429 -4.28 -1.28 19.38
C PRO A 429 -5.38 -0.46 20.07
N GLY A 430 -5.93 -0.94 21.19
CA GLY A 430 -6.88 -0.16 22.00
C GLY A 430 -8.26 -0.78 22.01
N ASP A 431 -9.30 0.02 22.23
CA ASP A 431 -10.70 -0.37 22.02
C ASP A 431 -11.39 0.62 21.07
N ALA A 432 -12.53 0.23 20.48
CA ALA A 432 -13.29 1.06 19.55
C ALA A 432 -13.78 2.40 20.13
N THR A 433 -14.00 2.48 21.46
CA THR A 433 -14.50 3.71 22.08
C THR A 433 -13.40 4.76 22.16
N HIS A 434 -12.21 4.36 22.59
CA HIS A 434 -11.13 5.26 22.94
C HIS A 434 -9.99 5.26 21.92
N GLY A 435 -9.57 4.09 21.46
CA GLY A 435 -8.37 3.92 20.65
C GLY A 435 -7.18 4.70 21.24
N LEU A 436 -6.33 5.22 20.35
CA LEU A 436 -5.38 6.27 20.70
C LEU A 436 -6.10 7.62 20.74
N ILE A 437 -6.37 8.15 21.93
CA ILE A 437 -7.03 9.46 22.15
C ILE A 437 -6.13 10.63 21.70
N THR A 438 -6.51 11.91 21.89
CA THR A 438 -5.66 13.06 21.47
C THR A 438 -4.60 13.47 22.51
N ASP A 439 -3.55 14.20 22.10
CA ASP A 439 -2.46 14.63 23.02
C ASP A 439 -2.97 15.62 24.06
N ALA A 440 -4.09 16.30 23.77
CA ALA A 440 -4.79 17.16 24.71
C ALA A 440 -5.45 16.36 25.85
N GLU A 441 -5.81 15.11 25.62
CA GLU A 441 -6.51 14.25 26.59
C GLU A 441 -5.55 13.33 27.34
N ASP A 442 -4.53 12.78 26.67
CA ASP A 442 -3.39 12.12 27.31
C ASP A 442 -2.07 12.65 26.75
N PRO A 443 -1.41 13.60 27.44
CA PRO A 443 -0.14 14.17 26.96
C PRO A 443 1.07 13.25 27.13
N THR A 444 0.93 12.13 27.85
CA THR A 444 2.05 11.22 28.17
C THR A 444 2.17 10.07 27.19
N ARG A 445 1.02 9.51 26.78
CA ARG A 445 0.91 8.29 25.98
C ARG A 445 1.54 7.08 26.63
N ASP A 446 1.51 7.02 27.97
CA ASP A 446 2.25 6.01 28.72
C ASP A 446 1.76 4.59 28.46
N ASN A 447 0.44 4.36 28.47
CA ASN A 447 -0.13 3.04 28.19
C ASN A 447 0.09 2.63 26.72
N ALA A 448 -0.15 3.54 25.78
CA ALA A 448 0.13 3.31 24.37
C ALA A 448 1.61 2.94 24.16
N ARG A 449 2.54 3.72 24.72
CA ARG A 449 3.98 3.47 24.62
C ARG A 449 4.37 2.12 25.21
N LYS A 450 3.99 1.84 26.46
CA LYS A 450 4.44 0.64 27.20
C LYS A 450 3.75 -0.62 26.69
N ASN A 451 2.43 -0.63 26.68
CA ASN A 451 1.65 -1.84 26.47
C ASN A 451 1.44 -2.15 24.98
N ALA A 452 1.40 -1.13 24.11
CA ALA A 452 1.18 -1.34 22.68
C ALA A 452 2.48 -1.31 21.87
N LEU A 453 3.19 -0.18 21.81
CA LEU A 453 4.39 -0.03 20.99
C LEU A 453 5.49 -1.01 21.43
N TRP A 454 5.92 -0.91 22.69
CA TRP A 454 6.89 -1.86 23.23
C TRP A 454 6.29 -3.25 23.42
N GLY A 455 5.02 -3.36 23.80
CA GLY A 455 4.36 -4.67 23.91
C GLY A 455 4.40 -5.50 22.63
N ASN A 456 4.11 -4.93 21.46
CA ASN A 456 4.20 -5.67 20.19
C ASN A 456 5.65 -6.02 19.83
N ILE A 457 6.56 -5.05 19.90
CA ILE A 457 7.97 -5.26 19.52
C ILE A 457 8.62 -6.31 20.43
N MET A 458 8.41 -6.22 21.74
CA MET A 458 9.01 -7.13 22.72
C MET A 458 8.42 -8.55 22.66
N ALA A 459 7.19 -8.70 22.18
CA ALA A 459 6.62 -10.01 21.84
C ALA A 459 7.27 -10.66 20.61
N GLY A 460 8.15 -9.95 19.89
CA GLY A 460 8.75 -10.37 18.62
C GLY A 460 7.95 -9.93 17.37
N GLY A 461 6.98 -9.02 17.55
CA GLY A 461 6.12 -8.52 16.48
C GLY A 461 6.83 -7.61 15.48
N ALA A 462 6.12 -7.28 14.40
CA ALA A 462 6.61 -6.51 13.27
C ALA A 462 6.36 -4.99 13.39
N GLY A 463 5.79 -4.54 14.51
CA GLY A 463 5.49 -3.14 14.79
C GLY A 463 3.99 -2.83 14.88
N ILE A 464 3.66 -1.54 14.83
CA ILE A 464 2.34 -1.02 15.20
C ILE A 464 1.80 0.00 14.20
N GLU A 465 0.49 0.02 14.01
CA GLU A 465 -0.24 1.17 13.46
C GLU A 465 -1.24 1.68 14.50
N TRP A 466 -1.59 2.96 14.44
CA TRP A 466 -2.42 3.59 15.48
C TRP A 466 -3.81 3.93 14.98
N TYR A 467 -4.80 3.31 15.62
CA TYR A 467 -6.23 3.58 15.46
C TYR A 467 -6.73 4.60 16.48
N PHE A 468 -7.74 5.41 16.10
CA PHE A 468 -8.13 6.62 16.84
C PHE A 468 -9.45 6.52 17.61
N GLY A 469 -10.15 5.39 17.55
CA GLY A 469 -11.46 5.22 18.21
C GLY A 469 -12.54 6.13 17.63
N TYR A 470 -13.77 6.03 18.16
CA TYR A 470 -14.91 6.81 17.68
C TYR A 470 -15.33 7.98 18.58
N LYS A 471 -15.06 7.91 19.90
CA LYS A 471 -15.67 8.85 20.87
C LYS A 471 -15.04 10.24 20.87
N HIS A 472 -13.76 10.33 20.54
CA HIS A 472 -12.94 11.52 20.81
C HIS A 472 -12.72 12.38 19.56
N PRO A 473 -12.32 13.65 19.69
CA PRO A 473 -12.01 14.50 18.55
C PRO A 473 -10.95 13.87 17.64
N HIS A 474 -11.07 14.13 16.33
CA HIS A 474 -10.18 13.52 15.33
C HIS A 474 -10.17 11.99 15.45
N SER A 475 -11.38 11.43 15.50
CA SER A 475 -11.66 10.00 15.51
C SER A 475 -11.20 9.32 14.23
N ASP A 476 -11.35 8.00 14.18
CA ASP A 476 -11.04 7.20 13.01
C ASP A 476 -11.81 7.65 11.75
N LEU A 477 -13.01 8.22 11.88
CA LEU A 477 -13.76 8.76 10.74
C LEU A 477 -13.58 10.26 10.54
N THR A 478 -13.16 11.01 11.56
CA THR A 478 -13.17 12.49 11.56
C THR A 478 -11.79 13.14 11.57
N CYS A 479 -10.71 12.37 11.67
CA CYS A 479 -9.36 12.93 11.64
C CYS A 479 -9.07 13.69 10.34
N GLN A 480 -8.51 14.89 10.49
CA GLN A 480 -8.03 15.80 9.42
C GLN A 480 -6.61 16.34 9.74
N ASP A 481 -6.08 16.09 10.95
CA ASP A 481 -4.78 16.57 11.39
C ASP A 481 -4.08 15.52 12.26
N TYR A 482 -3.03 14.92 11.69
CA TYR A 482 -2.19 13.96 12.41
C TYR A 482 -1.38 14.61 13.55
N ARG A 483 -1.29 15.95 13.64
CA ARG A 483 -0.62 16.64 14.76
C ARG A 483 -1.30 16.46 16.10
N THR A 484 -2.56 16.09 16.09
CA THR A 484 -3.35 15.82 17.30
C THR A 484 -2.77 14.69 18.16
N ARG A 485 -1.84 13.90 17.59
CA ARG A 485 -1.16 12.76 18.21
C ARG A 485 0.36 12.82 18.03
N GLN A 486 0.94 14.01 17.92
CA GLN A 486 2.38 14.19 17.70
C GLN A 486 3.24 13.41 18.70
N LYS A 487 2.82 13.34 19.97
CA LYS A 487 3.57 12.64 21.02
C LYS A 487 3.84 11.17 20.72
N VAL A 488 2.86 10.46 20.16
CA VAL A 488 3.04 9.04 19.83
C VAL A 488 3.99 8.87 18.64
N TRP A 489 3.93 9.78 17.65
CA TRP A 489 4.82 9.73 16.49
C TRP A 489 6.29 9.88 16.92
N ASP A 490 6.57 10.79 17.86
CA ASP A 490 7.90 10.90 18.46
C ASP A 490 8.35 9.62 19.16
N GLN A 491 7.46 9.00 19.96
CA GLN A 491 7.77 7.75 20.67
C GLN A 491 8.04 6.59 19.71
N CYS A 492 7.23 6.45 18.67
CA CYS A 492 7.44 5.49 17.59
C CYS A 492 8.77 5.72 16.86
N ARG A 493 9.08 6.98 16.52
CA ARG A 493 10.36 7.34 15.90
C ARG A 493 11.54 6.97 16.79
N TYR A 494 11.47 7.26 18.09
CA TYR A 494 12.52 6.87 19.04
C TYR A 494 12.71 5.37 19.11
N ALA A 495 11.63 4.57 19.07
CA ALA A 495 11.74 3.11 19.03
C ALA A 495 12.43 2.64 17.74
N LEU A 496 12.00 3.12 16.56
CA LEU A 496 12.64 2.76 15.29
C LEU A 496 14.12 3.19 15.23
N GLU A 497 14.43 4.40 15.70
CA GLU A 497 15.80 4.91 15.78
C GLU A 497 16.65 4.11 16.78
N PHE A 498 16.08 3.64 17.90
CA PHE A 498 16.77 2.82 18.89
C PHE A 498 17.27 1.50 18.28
N PHE A 499 16.39 0.72 17.64
CA PHE A 499 16.79 -0.55 17.01
C PHE A 499 17.85 -0.34 15.93
N LYS A 500 17.70 0.72 15.13
CA LYS A 500 18.66 1.07 14.09
C LYS A 500 20.01 1.52 14.64
N LYS A 501 20.02 2.43 15.62
CA LYS A 501 21.24 3.04 16.17
C LYS A 501 22.14 2.01 16.86
N TYR A 502 21.53 1.06 17.56
CA TYR A 502 22.26 0.02 18.30
C TYR A 502 22.38 -1.30 17.52
N GLU A 503 22.03 -1.30 16.23
CA GLU A 503 22.15 -2.46 15.33
C GLU A 503 21.51 -3.74 15.90
N ILE A 504 20.39 -3.60 16.60
CA ILE A 504 19.74 -4.69 17.33
C ILE A 504 19.11 -5.66 16.31
N PRO A 505 19.46 -6.96 16.34
CA PRO A 505 19.00 -7.95 15.36
C PRO A 505 17.60 -8.49 15.69
N PHE A 506 16.60 -7.60 15.83
CA PHE A 506 15.24 -7.96 16.25
C PHE A 506 14.60 -9.09 15.43
N TRP A 507 15.00 -9.25 14.16
CA TRP A 507 14.53 -10.29 13.24
C TRP A 507 15.00 -11.72 13.58
N ASP A 508 16.02 -11.84 14.43
CA ASP A 508 16.57 -13.10 14.95
C ASP A 508 16.43 -13.19 16.49
N MET A 509 15.64 -12.29 17.11
CA MET A 509 15.31 -12.31 18.53
C MET A 509 13.96 -13.00 18.78
N LYS A 510 13.71 -13.43 20.01
CA LYS A 510 12.45 -14.04 20.44
C LYS A 510 12.03 -13.52 21.81
N CYS A 511 10.73 -13.55 22.08
CA CYS A 511 10.18 -13.25 23.40
C CYS A 511 10.68 -14.27 24.43
N GLY A 512 10.99 -13.79 25.63
CA GLY A 512 11.49 -14.60 26.75
C GLY A 512 11.11 -14.03 28.10
N ASP A 513 9.84 -13.63 28.28
CA ASP A 513 9.36 -12.99 29.50
C ASP A 513 9.64 -13.84 30.76
N GLU A 514 9.77 -15.16 30.61
CA GLU A 514 10.15 -16.09 31.68
C GLU A 514 11.59 -15.91 32.21
N LEU A 515 12.40 -15.08 31.56
CA LEU A 515 13.79 -14.82 31.96
C LEU A 515 13.91 -13.85 33.14
N THR A 516 12.84 -13.14 33.51
CA THR A 516 12.79 -12.35 34.74
C THR A 516 11.78 -12.93 35.73
N ALA A 517 11.95 -12.59 37.00
CA ALA A 517 11.02 -13.02 38.05
C ALA A 517 9.74 -12.17 38.09
N ASN A 518 9.73 -11.00 37.45
CA ASN A 518 8.60 -10.10 37.43
C ASN A 518 7.68 -10.43 36.24
N THR A 519 6.44 -10.78 36.52
CA THR A 519 5.46 -11.18 35.50
C THR A 519 4.96 -10.03 34.63
N ASP A 520 5.32 -8.79 34.98
CA ASP A 520 4.97 -7.59 34.24
C ASP A 520 6.07 -7.14 33.26
N ASP A 521 7.25 -7.78 33.27
CA ASP A 521 8.33 -7.44 32.35
C ASP A 521 8.06 -8.05 30.96
N TYR A 522 8.47 -7.31 29.93
CA TYR A 522 8.59 -7.85 28.57
C TYR A 522 10.06 -8.04 28.24
N VAL A 523 10.43 -9.21 27.74
CA VAL A 523 11.81 -9.53 27.40
C VAL A 523 11.90 -9.97 25.95
N LEU A 524 12.76 -9.31 25.19
CA LEU A 524 13.12 -9.71 23.83
C LEU A 524 14.60 -10.02 23.81
N TYR A 525 14.98 -11.22 23.38
CA TYR A 525 16.38 -11.62 23.46
C TYR A 525 16.85 -12.48 22.29
N LYS A 526 18.15 -12.44 22.08
CA LYS A 526 18.92 -13.43 21.33
C LYS A 526 19.90 -14.07 22.32
N PRO A 527 19.79 -15.39 22.58
CA PRO A 527 20.60 -16.06 23.60
C PRO A 527 22.08 -15.71 23.50
N ASP A 528 22.69 -15.40 24.64
CA ASP A 528 24.13 -15.11 24.79
C ASP A 528 24.65 -13.89 24.00
N GLU A 529 23.77 -13.08 23.41
CA GLU A 529 24.16 -11.94 22.55
C GLU A 529 23.51 -10.62 22.99
N VAL A 530 22.18 -10.56 23.05
CA VAL A 530 21.45 -9.33 23.39
C VAL A 530 20.16 -9.63 24.13
N TYR A 531 19.88 -8.84 25.16
CA TYR A 531 18.68 -8.89 25.99
C TYR A 531 18.16 -7.46 26.12
N LEU A 532 16.89 -7.27 25.79
CA LEU A 532 16.16 -6.03 25.97
C LEU A 532 15.11 -6.17 27.06
#